data_AF-A0A532B652-F1
#
_entry.id   AF-A0A532B652-F1
#
_cell.length_a   1.000
_cell.length_b   1.000
_cell.length_c   1.000
_cell.angle_alpha   90.00
_cell.angle_beta   90.00
_cell.angle_gamma   90.00
#
_symmetry.space_group_name_H-M   'P 1'
#
loop_
_entity.id
_entity.type
_entity.pdbx_description
1 polymer ?
#
loop_
_entity_poly.entity_id
_entity_poly.type
_entity_poly.pdbx_seq_one_letter_code
_entity_poly.pdbx_strand_id
1 'polypeptide(L)'
;MILGQSSSSRIVSHAVLVTGAIIMVFPFLWMILASLTPQSEIFDGSLLPTPTLHGAIDNYGTALSAIPLLRFMANGFVVCLAILVLQIAIAIPCGYALAKLSFPGRPILLVGVLLGLLVPVQIPT
;
A
#
# COMPACT_ATOMS: atom_id res chain seq x y z
N MET A 1 -24.43 25.37 3.46
CA MET A 1 -25.38 24.27 3.17
C MET A 1 -24.95 22.97 3.88
N ILE A 2 -24.71 22.99 5.20
CA ILE A 2 -24.40 21.80 6.02
C ILE A 2 -25.00 22.00 7.43
N LEU A 3 -26.29 22.31 7.51
CA LEU A 3 -27.01 22.42 8.79
C LEU A 3 -28.35 21.69 8.64
N GLY A 4 -28.32 20.37 8.81
CA GLY A 4 -29.52 19.55 8.66
C GLY A 4 -29.35 18.05 8.93
N GLN A 5 -28.39 17.65 9.78
CA GLN A 5 -28.32 16.25 10.21
C GLN A 5 -28.66 16.17 11.70
N SER A 6 -29.78 15.50 12.02
CA SER A 6 -30.19 15.21 13.40
C SER A 6 -29.06 14.48 14.13
N SER A 7 -28.97 14.63 15.45
CA SER A 7 -27.92 13.97 16.27
C SER A 7 -27.80 12.47 15.96
N SER A 8 -28.92 11.80 15.69
CA SER A 8 -28.97 10.39 15.29
C SER A 8 -28.26 10.09 13.96
N SER A 9 -28.35 10.97 12.96
CA SER A 9 -27.70 10.73 11.66
C SER A 9 -26.16 10.81 11.76
N ARG A 10 -25.65 11.67 12.66
CA ARG A 10 -24.20 11.75 12.95
C ARG A 10 -23.71 10.51 13.70
N ILE A 11 -24.48 10.01 14.66
CA ILE A 11 -24.14 8.80 15.42
C ILE A 11 -24.09 7.58 14.49
N VAL A 12 -25.08 7.42 13.61
CA VAL A 12 -25.09 6.33 12.62
C VAL A 12 -23.92 6.44 11.66
N SER A 13 -23.62 7.65 11.15
CA SER A 13 -22.46 7.87 10.27
C SER A 13 -21.14 7.50 10.96
N HIS A 14 -20.95 7.89 12.23
CA HIS A 14 -19.75 7.54 12.99
C HIS A 14 -19.69 6.04 13.29
N ALA A 15 -20.81 5.39 13.62
CA ALA A 15 -20.86 3.96 13.87
C ALA A 15 -20.46 3.15 12.61
N VAL A 16 -20.93 3.57 11.42
CA VAL A 16 -20.55 2.95 10.15
C VAL A 16 -19.06 3.17 9.85
N LEU A 17 -18.55 4.38 10.04
CA LEU A 17 -17.12 4.69 9.83
C LEU A 17 -16.21 3.90 10.79
N VAL A 18 -16.58 3.80 12.07
CA VAL A 18 -15.82 3.05 13.07
C VAL A 18 -15.85 1.56 12.76
N THR A 19 -17.01 1.01 12.40
CA THR A 19 -17.12 -0.41 12.05
C THR A 19 -16.31 -0.73 10.79
N GLY A 20 -16.39 0.11 9.77
CA GLY A 20 -15.58 -0.02 8.56
C GLY A 20 -14.07 0.10 8.83
N ALA A 21 -13.67 1.01 9.72
CA ALA A 21 -12.28 1.16 10.15
C ALA A 21 -11.79 -0.10 10.89
N ILE A 22 -12.59 -0.66 11.80
CA ILE A 22 -12.22 -1.90 12.51
C ILE A 22 -12.01 -3.05 11.53
N ILE A 23 -12.91 -3.24 10.56
CA ILE A 23 -12.79 -4.30 9.55
C ILE A 23 -11.53 -4.12 8.70
N MET A 24 -11.21 -2.89 8.31
CA MET A 24 -10.00 -2.57 7.53
C MET A 24 -8.72 -2.76 8.34
N VAL A 25 -8.70 -2.40 9.63
CA VAL A 25 -7.50 -2.44 10.49
C VAL A 25 -7.25 -3.85 11.04
N PHE A 26 -8.30 -4.67 11.19
CA PHE A 26 -8.20 -6.04 11.68
C PHE A 26 -7.11 -6.90 10.99
N PRO A 27 -7.02 -7.00 9.66
CA PRO A 27 -5.96 -7.78 9.01
C PRO A 27 -4.56 -7.24 9.27
N PHE A 28 -4.39 -5.93 9.46
CA PHE A 28 -3.08 -5.35 9.81
C PHE A 28 -2.70 -5.67 11.26
N LEU A 29 -3.65 -5.59 12.19
CA LEU A 29 -3.45 -6.02 13.57
C LEU A 29 -3.07 -7.50 13.63
N TRP A 30 -3.77 -8.34 12.85
CA TRP A 30 -3.45 -9.75 12.71
C TRP A 30 -2.02 -9.98 12.22
N MET A 31 -1.62 -9.26 11.16
CA MET A 31 -0.28 -9.37 10.59
C MET A 31 0.81 -9.00 11.60
N ILE A 32 0.59 -7.96 12.41
CA ILE A 32 1.53 -7.55 13.47
C ILE A 32 1.61 -8.64 14.55
N LEU A 33 0.47 -9.15 15.03
CA LEU A 33 0.43 -10.20 16.04
C LEU A 33 1.10 -11.50 15.56
N ALA A 34 0.82 -11.90 14.32
CA ALA A 34 1.45 -13.07 13.69
C ALA A 34 2.98 -12.89 13.55
N SER A 35 3.45 -11.69 13.20
CA SER A 35 4.88 -11.38 13.09
C SER A 35 5.64 -11.45 14.43
N LEU A 36 4.94 -11.32 15.57
CA LEU A 36 5.51 -11.37 16.91
C LEU A 36 5.40 -12.76 17.56
N THR A 37 4.69 -13.70 16.94
CA THR A 37 4.40 -15.03 17.50
C THR A 37 5.45 -16.04 17.06
N PRO A 38 6.00 -16.88 17.96
CA PRO A 38 6.97 -17.91 17.58
C PRO A 38 6.39 -18.89 16.56
N GLN A 39 7.19 -19.28 15.54
CA GLN A 39 6.76 -20.17 14.44
C GLN A 39 6.10 -21.48 14.91
N SER A 40 6.45 -21.97 16.11
CA SER A 40 5.89 -23.18 16.71
C SER A 40 4.43 -23.04 17.16
N GLU A 41 3.93 -21.84 17.46
CA GLU A 41 2.57 -21.60 17.94
C GLU A 41 1.61 -21.09 16.84
N ILE A 42 2.12 -20.74 15.66
CA ILE A 42 1.31 -20.22 14.54
C ILE A 42 0.34 -21.30 14.00
N PHE A 43 0.69 -22.58 14.16
CA PHE A 43 -0.11 -23.70 13.65
C PHE A 43 -1.10 -24.30 14.66
N ASP A 44 -1.16 -23.79 15.90
CA ASP A 44 -2.03 -24.34 16.96
C ASP A 44 -3.50 -23.88 16.88
N GLY A 45 -3.87 -23.12 15.83
CA GLY A 45 -5.28 -22.78 15.56
C GLY A 45 -5.89 -21.74 16.52
N SER A 46 -5.07 -21.01 17.28
CA SER A 46 -5.56 -19.91 18.13
C SER A 46 -6.01 -18.72 17.27
N LEU A 47 -7.26 -18.30 17.45
CA LEU A 47 -7.83 -17.12 16.80
C LEU A 47 -7.19 -15.80 17.23
N LEU A 48 -6.30 -15.78 18.24
CA LEU A 48 -5.55 -14.60 18.64
C LEU A 48 -4.16 -15.07 19.11
N PRO A 49 -3.11 -14.92 18.30
CA PRO A 49 -1.74 -15.25 18.70
C PRO A 49 -1.34 -14.39 19.90
N THR A 50 -0.91 -15.01 21.00
CA THR A 50 -0.42 -14.27 22.17
C THR A 50 1.03 -13.83 21.93
N PRO A 51 1.32 -12.53 21.79
CA PRO A 51 2.68 -12.08 21.52
C PRO A 51 3.56 -12.34 22.75
N THR A 52 4.55 -13.21 22.62
CA THR A 52 5.58 -13.41 23.65
C THR A 52 6.85 -12.68 23.22
N LEU A 53 7.45 -11.92 24.15
CA LEU A 53 8.62 -11.08 23.87
C LEU A 53 9.84 -11.90 23.39
N HIS A 54 9.94 -13.15 23.82
CA HIS A 54 10.96 -14.12 23.37
C HIS A 54 10.72 -14.58 21.92
N GLY A 55 9.47 -14.87 21.53
CA GLY A 55 9.14 -15.27 20.15
C GLY A 55 9.38 -14.16 19.12
N ALA A 56 9.22 -12.90 19.51
CA ALA A 56 9.56 -11.77 18.64
C ALA A 56 11.07 -11.69 18.39
N ILE A 57 11.90 -11.79 19.44
CA ILE A 57 13.37 -11.68 19.32
C ILE A 57 13.95 -12.81 18.45
N ASP A 58 13.46 -14.05 18.62
CA ASP A 58 13.94 -15.19 17.83
C ASP A 58 13.48 -15.13 16.37
N ASN A 59 12.25 -14.70 16.08
CA ASN A 59 11.76 -14.54 14.70
C ASN A 59 12.52 -13.42 13.96
N TYR A 60 12.67 -12.24 14.57
CA TYR A 60 13.40 -11.14 13.95
C TYR A 60 14.90 -11.48 13.82
N GLY A 61 15.51 -12.08 14.85
CA GLY A 61 16.90 -12.54 14.82
C GLY A 61 17.15 -13.57 13.71
N THR A 62 16.30 -14.59 13.62
CA THR A 62 16.38 -15.62 12.57
C THR A 62 16.10 -15.05 11.19
N ALA A 63 15.13 -14.14 11.03
CA ALA A 63 14.81 -13.49 9.76
C ALA A 63 15.96 -12.59 9.26
N LEU A 64 16.67 -11.94 10.18
CA LEU A 64 17.85 -11.11 9.88
C LEU A 64 19.09 -11.95 9.55
N SER A 65 19.22 -13.17 10.11
CA SER A 65 20.37 -14.05 9.86
C SER A 65 20.18 -15.02 8.69
N ALA A 66 18.96 -15.49 8.42
CA ALA A 66 18.68 -16.47 7.39
C ALA A 66 18.73 -15.88 5.98
N ILE A 67 18.42 -14.59 5.84
CA ILE A 67 18.33 -13.89 4.56
C ILE A 67 18.91 -12.47 4.75
N PRO A 68 19.62 -11.87 3.79
CA PRO A 68 20.05 -10.47 3.85
C PRO A 68 18.85 -9.52 3.63
N LEU A 69 17.86 -9.58 4.54
CA LEU A 69 16.61 -8.82 4.50
C LEU A 69 16.88 -7.33 4.34
N LEU A 70 17.83 -6.79 5.11
CA LEU A 70 18.19 -5.38 5.09
C LEU A 70 18.71 -4.93 3.71
N ARG A 71 19.42 -5.82 2.99
CA ARG A 71 19.89 -5.54 1.63
C ARG A 71 18.74 -5.54 0.63
N PHE A 72 17.77 -6.43 0.78
CA PHE A 72 16.57 -6.42 -0.07
C PHE A 72 15.71 -5.18 0.17
N MET A 73 15.53 -4.77 1.42
CA MET A 73 14.83 -3.53 1.75
C MET A 73 15.55 -2.30 1.18
N ALA A 74 16.88 -2.23 1.33
CA ALA A 74 17.68 -1.14 0.76
C ALA A 74 17.61 -1.10 -0.76
N ASN A 75 17.71 -2.26 -1.43
CA ASN A 75 17.59 -2.34 -2.89
C ASN A 75 16.20 -1.89 -3.35
N GLY A 76 15.13 -2.36 -2.71
CA GLY A 76 13.76 -1.94 -3.01
C GLY A 76 13.57 -0.44 -2.82
N PHE A 77 14.11 0.11 -1.74
CA PHE A 77 14.07 1.55 -1.48
C PHE A 77 14.78 2.36 -2.58
N VAL A 78 16.01 1.95 -2.97
CA VAL A 78 16.78 2.61 -4.02
C VAL A 78 16.06 2.54 -5.37
N VAL A 79 15.50 1.37 -5.72
CA VAL A 79 14.76 1.19 -6.97
C VAL A 79 13.49 2.04 -6.99
N CYS A 80 12.68 2.01 -5.92
CA CYS A 80 11.47 2.83 -5.81
C CYS A 80 11.79 4.32 -5.88
N LEU A 81 12.84 4.78 -5.21
CA LEU A 81 13.27 6.16 -5.23
C LEU A 81 13.75 6.58 -6.63
N ALA A 82 14.54 5.74 -7.30
CA ALA A 82 15.01 6.01 -8.65
C ALA A 82 13.83 6.11 -9.65
N ILE A 83 12.88 5.18 -9.58
CA ILE A 83 11.66 5.21 -10.40
C ILE A 83 10.86 6.48 -10.12
N LEU A 84 10.65 6.84 -8.86
CA LEU A 84 9.92 8.03 -8.47
C LEU A 84 10.56 9.31 -9.04
N VAL A 85 11.88 9.47 -8.86
CA VAL A 85 12.62 10.64 -9.36
C VAL A 85 12.52 10.72 -10.88
N LEU A 86 12.74 9.60 -11.59
CA LEU A 86 12.68 9.57 -13.04
C LEU A 86 11.26 9.85 -13.55
N GLN A 87 10.24 9.31 -12.87
CA GLN A 87 8.84 9.54 -13.21
C GLN A 87 8.45 11.00 -13.01
N ILE A 88 8.88 11.65 -11.93
CA ILE A 88 8.66 13.08 -11.70
C ILE A 88 9.36 13.91 -12.77
N ALA A 89 10.63 13.60 -13.05
CA ALA A 89 11.44 14.33 -14.03
C ALA A 89 10.87 14.27 -15.45
N ILE A 90 10.19 13.18 -15.83
CA ILE A 90 9.65 12.98 -17.18
C ILE A 90 8.15 13.31 -17.25
N ALA A 91 7.35 12.81 -16.31
CA ALA A 91 5.90 12.93 -16.37
C ALA A 91 5.42 14.36 -16.14
N ILE A 92 6.10 15.14 -15.29
CA ILE A 92 5.74 16.55 -15.06
C ILE A 92 5.89 17.39 -16.33
N PRO A 93 7.06 17.45 -17.00
CA PRO A 93 7.20 18.23 -18.23
C PRO A 93 6.36 17.66 -19.38
N CYS A 94 6.21 16.33 -19.48
CA CYS A 94 5.35 15.72 -20.50
C CYS A 94 3.88 16.11 -20.31
N GLY A 95 3.36 15.99 -19.09
CA GLY A 95 2.00 16.40 -18.74
C GLY A 95 1.78 17.90 -18.94
N TYR A 96 2.76 18.73 -18.55
CA TYR A 96 2.72 20.17 -18.78
C TYR A 96 2.69 20.52 -20.26
N ALA A 97 3.54 19.88 -21.08
CA ALA A 97 3.59 20.09 -22.51
C ALA A 97 2.28 19.70 -23.19
N LEU A 98 1.72 18.55 -22.82
CA LEU A 98 0.48 18.06 -23.39
C LEU A 98 -0.73 18.90 -22.95
N ALA A 99 -0.74 19.44 -21.73
CA ALA A 99 -1.84 20.27 -21.23
C ALA A 99 -1.79 21.71 -21.76
N LYS A 100 -0.61 22.34 -21.77
CA LYS A 100 -0.47 23.79 -21.90
C LYS A 100 0.13 24.26 -23.22
N LEU A 101 0.91 23.43 -23.93
CA LEU A 101 1.37 23.77 -25.28
C LEU A 101 0.37 23.29 -26.35
N SER A 102 0.20 24.10 -27.39
CA SER A 102 -0.57 23.79 -28.59
C SER A 102 0.39 23.47 -29.74
N PHE A 103 0.63 22.19 -29.99
CA PHE A 103 1.51 21.70 -31.06
C PHE A 103 0.75 20.74 -31.99
N PRO A 104 1.11 20.68 -33.30
CA PRO A 104 0.50 19.73 -34.23
C PRO A 104 0.89 18.30 -33.83
N GLY A 105 -0.10 17.46 -33.50
CA GLY A 105 0.10 16.08 -33.02
C GLY A 105 -0.31 15.82 -31.56
N ARG A 106 -0.65 16.86 -30.79
CA ARG A 106 -1.19 16.76 -29.41
C ARG A 106 -2.31 15.72 -29.23
N PRO A 107 -3.38 15.68 -30.06
CA PRO A 107 -4.47 14.72 -29.85
C PRO A 107 -4.03 13.26 -30.02
N ILE A 108 -3.08 12.98 -30.90
CA ILE A 108 -2.56 11.62 -31.14
C ILE A 108 -1.79 11.13 -29.90
N LEU A 109 -0.92 11.98 -29.34
CA LEU A 109 -0.18 11.65 -28.12
C LEU A 109 -1.11 11.45 -26.92
N LEU A 110 -2.15 12.29 -26.79
CA LEU A 110 -3.13 12.15 -25.71
C LEU A 110 -3.91 10.85 -25.80
N VAL A 111 -4.38 10.48 -27.00
CA VAL A 111 -5.05 9.19 -27.24
C VAL A 111 -4.08 8.03 -26.97
N GLY A 112 -2.82 8.13 -27.37
CA GLY A 112 -1.81 7.10 -27.10
C GLY A 112 -1.60 6.84 -25.61
N VAL A 113 -1.52 7.89 -24.79
CA VAL A 113 -1.44 7.76 -23.32
C VAL A 113 -2.70 7.11 -22.74
N LEU A 114 -3.88 7.53 -23.19
CA LEU A 114 -5.14 6.94 -22.74
C LEU A 114 -5.25 5.46 -23.09
N LEU A 115 -4.87 5.08 -24.31
CA LEU A 115 -4.79 3.69 -24.73
C LEU A 115 -3.79 2.92 -23.87
N GLY A 116 -2.63 3.49 -23.57
CA GLY A 116 -1.64 2.89 -22.66
C GLY A 116 -2.16 2.64 -21.25
N LEU A 117 -3.04 3.50 -20.72
CA LEU A 117 -3.70 3.30 -19.43
C LEU A 117 -4.78 2.21 -19.47
N LEU A 118 -5.36 1.96 -20.64
CA LEU A 118 -6.38 0.93 -20.85
C LEU A 118 -5.77 -0.46 -21.08
N VAL A 119 -4.50 -0.55 -21.47
CA VAL A 119 -3.80 -1.83 -21.60
C VAL A 119 -3.58 -2.41 -20.19
N PRO A 120 -4.19 -3.55 -19.85
CA PRO A 120 -3.95 -4.18 -18.56
C PRO A 120 -2.51 -4.68 -18.52
N VAL A 121 -1.77 -4.31 -17.48
CA VAL A 121 -0.44 -4.87 -17.19
C VAL A 121 -0.64 -6.27 -16.63
N GLN A 122 -0.92 -7.22 -17.51
CA GLN A 122 -0.90 -8.64 -17.16
C GLN A 122 0.52 -9.15 -17.35
N ILE A 123 1.15 -9.50 -16.24
CA ILE A 123 2.33 -10.35 -16.23
C ILE A 123 1.77 -11.77 -16.14
N PRO A 124 1.73 -12.57 -17.22
CA PRO A 124 1.39 -13.97 -17.07
C PRO A 124 2.55 -14.65 -16.32
N THR A 125 2.31 -14.97 -15.05
CA THR A 125 3.09 -15.92 -14.25
C THR A 125 2.25 -17.15 -13.99
#